data_AF-A0A1S4DX23-F1
#
_entry.id   AF-A0A1S4DX23-F1
#
_cell.length_a   1.000
_cell.length_b   1.000
_cell.length_c   1.000
_cell.angle_alpha   90.00
_cell.angle_beta   90.00
_cell.angle_gamma   90.00
#
_symmetry.space_group_name_H-M   'P 1'
#
loop_
_entity.id
_entity.type
_entity.pdbx_description
1 polymer ?
#
loop_
_entity_poly.entity_id
_entity_poly.type
_entity_poly.pdbx_seq_one_letter_code
_entity_poly.pdbx_strand_id
1 'polypeptide(L)'
;MRLLESSISGICEELESIGFAKWSRAYSQRRKYNVMTTNISESLNSAMLKARELPICSMLEVLRMMLQRWFFERKNEVDYQMTDFTKTVKGILREQIERSRLMKVNPVNNMKYQVIDGTSQYTLNRVMGTVG
;
A
#
# COMPACT_ATOMS: atom_id res chain seq x y z
N MET A 1 -25.50 7.82 -16.55
CA MET A 1 -26.67 6.93 -16.39
C MET A 1 -27.79 7.24 -17.38
N ARG A 2 -28.03 8.50 -17.74
CA ARG A 2 -29.11 8.86 -18.70
C ARG A 2 -28.89 8.46 -20.18
N LEU A 3 -27.69 8.02 -20.56
CA LEU A 3 -27.36 7.64 -21.94
C LEU A 3 -27.59 6.16 -22.26
N LEU A 4 -27.63 5.29 -21.25
CA LEU A 4 -27.92 3.86 -21.42
C LEU A 4 -29.44 3.60 -21.47
N GLU A 5 -30.23 4.44 -20.82
CA GLU A 5 -31.70 4.35 -20.78
C GLU A 5 -32.35 4.66 -22.14
N SER A 6 -31.70 5.43 -23.02
CA SER A 6 -32.30 5.86 -24.30
C SER A 6 -32.00 4.95 -25.48
N SER A 7 -31.05 4.01 -25.37
CA SER A 7 -30.53 3.30 -26.54
C SER A 7 -31.00 1.85 -26.65
N ILE A 8 -31.34 1.17 -25.55
CA ILE A 8 -31.83 -0.22 -25.60
C ILE A 8 -32.81 -0.46 -24.44
N SER A 9 -34.09 -0.60 -24.77
CA SER A 9 -35.15 -1.02 -23.84
C SER A 9 -34.87 -2.46 -23.38
N GLY A 10 -34.90 -2.71 -22.07
CA GLY A 10 -34.76 -4.05 -21.47
C GLY A 10 -33.38 -4.40 -20.90
N ILE A 11 -32.31 -3.66 -21.23
CA ILE A 11 -30.96 -3.95 -20.68
C ILE A 11 -30.91 -3.78 -19.17
N CYS A 12 -31.62 -2.81 -18.60
CA CYS A 12 -31.62 -2.59 -17.16
C CYS A 12 -32.21 -3.81 -16.42
N GLU A 13 -33.31 -4.37 -16.90
CA GLU A 13 -33.96 -5.55 -16.31
C GLU A 13 -33.07 -6.79 -16.42
N GLU A 14 -32.39 -6.96 -17.54
CA GLU A 14 -31.47 -8.07 -17.75
C GLU A 14 -30.21 -7.95 -16.87
N LEU A 15 -29.64 -6.75 -16.74
CA LEU A 15 -28.52 -6.48 -15.83
C LEU A 15 -28.92 -6.66 -14.36
N GLU A 16 -30.13 -6.26 -13.98
CA GLU A 16 -30.67 -6.52 -12.64
C GLU A 16 -30.82 -8.02 -12.37
N SER A 17 -31.33 -8.79 -13.34
CA SER A 17 -31.44 -10.26 -13.28
C SER A 17 -30.08 -10.97 -13.15
N ILE A 18 -29.07 -10.51 -13.90
CA ILE A 18 -27.70 -11.03 -13.81
C ILE A 18 -27.07 -10.75 -12.44
N GLY A 19 -27.48 -9.65 -11.80
CA GLY A 19 -27.04 -9.21 -10.49
C GLY A 19 -25.75 -8.39 -10.52
N PHE A 20 -25.72 -7.31 -9.73
CA PHE A 20 -24.63 -6.32 -9.71
C PHE A 20 -23.24 -6.93 -9.49
N ALA A 21 -23.13 -8.05 -8.76
CA ALA A 21 -21.87 -8.73 -8.50
C ALA A 21 -21.17 -9.24 -9.77
N LYS A 22 -21.92 -9.53 -10.84
CA LYS A 22 -21.39 -10.12 -12.07
C LYS A 22 -21.03 -9.09 -13.14
N TRP A 23 -21.71 -7.94 -13.18
CA TRP A 23 -21.52 -6.95 -14.25
C TRP A 23 -20.98 -5.60 -13.76
N SER A 24 -21.26 -5.20 -12.52
CA SER A 24 -20.83 -3.89 -12.02
C SER A 24 -19.41 -3.97 -11.47
N ARG A 25 -18.47 -3.33 -12.17
CA ARG A 25 -17.10 -3.14 -11.68
C ARG A 25 -17.05 -2.34 -10.38
N ALA A 26 -18.07 -1.52 -10.12
CA ALA A 26 -18.20 -0.72 -8.92
C ALA A 26 -18.78 -1.50 -7.73
N TYR A 27 -19.47 -2.62 -7.97
CA TYR A 27 -20.01 -3.42 -6.91
C TYR A 27 -18.91 -4.19 -6.17
N SER A 28 -18.97 -4.14 -4.85
CA SER A 28 -18.07 -4.90 -3.97
C SER A 28 -18.75 -5.15 -2.64
N GLN A 29 -18.75 -6.41 -2.21
CA GLN A 29 -19.27 -6.80 -0.90
C GLN A 29 -18.42 -6.27 0.27
N ARG A 30 -17.16 -5.88 0.01
CA ARG A 30 -16.27 -5.22 0.97
C ARG A 30 -15.98 -3.78 0.52
N ARG A 31 -15.71 -2.86 1.44
CA ARG A 31 -15.22 -1.50 1.10
C ARG A 31 -13.93 -1.62 0.30
N LYS A 32 -14.01 -1.42 -1.02
CA LYS A 32 -12.84 -1.30 -1.90
C LYS A 32 -12.33 0.12 -1.77
N TYR A 33 -11.14 0.27 -1.20
CA TYR A 33 -10.40 1.53 -1.19
C TYR A 33 -9.53 1.71 -2.45
N ASN A 34 -9.65 0.80 -3.44
CA ASN A 34 -8.82 0.80 -4.64
C ASN A 34 -9.51 1.42 -5.86
N VAL A 35 -8.78 2.38 -6.41
CA VAL A 35 -8.80 2.99 -7.74
C VAL A 35 -9.63 2.24 -8.79
N MET A 36 -10.90 2.62 -8.93
CA MET A 36 -11.76 2.20 -10.05
C MET A 36 -11.44 2.92 -11.36
N THR A 37 -10.41 3.76 -11.38
CA THR A 37 -10.05 4.60 -12.53
C THR A 37 -8.85 4.01 -13.26
N THR A 38 -8.88 4.00 -14.59
CA THR A 38 -7.73 3.68 -15.46
C THR A 38 -6.59 4.71 -15.36
N ASN A 39 -6.75 5.70 -14.49
CA ASN A 39 -5.83 6.81 -14.29
C ASN A 39 -4.39 6.34 -13.99
N ILE A 40 -4.21 5.23 -13.27
CA ILE A 40 -2.85 4.71 -13.01
C ILE A 40 -2.19 4.23 -14.29
N SER A 41 -2.86 3.38 -15.07
CA SER A 41 -2.31 2.86 -16.32
C SER A 41 -2.10 3.97 -17.35
N GLU A 42 -3.04 4.92 -17.44
CA GLU A 42 -2.94 6.06 -18.35
C GLU A 42 -1.81 7.02 -17.96
N SER A 43 -1.71 7.37 -16.68
CA SER A 43 -0.64 8.23 -16.15
C SER A 43 0.72 7.57 -16.32
N LEU A 44 0.83 6.27 -16.07
CA LEU A 44 2.08 5.53 -16.26
C LEU A 44 2.46 5.47 -17.74
N ASN A 45 1.50 5.19 -18.63
CA ASN A 45 1.73 5.18 -20.07
C ASN A 45 2.16 6.56 -20.60
N SER A 46 1.55 7.63 -20.09
CA SER A 46 1.93 9.01 -20.40
C SER A 46 3.35 9.31 -19.94
N ALA A 47 3.70 8.97 -18.69
CA ALA A 47 5.02 9.21 -18.14
C ALA A 47 6.12 8.40 -18.83
N MET A 48 5.79 7.21 -19.35
CA MET A 48 6.72 6.34 -20.07
C MET A 48 6.72 6.54 -21.59
N LEU A 49 5.98 7.52 -22.13
CA LEU A 49 5.78 7.64 -23.58
C LEU A 49 7.11 7.63 -24.37
N LYS A 50 8.11 8.39 -23.92
CA LYS A 50 9.45 8.44 -24.53
C LYS A 50 10.31 7.20 -24.22
N ALA A 51 10.09 6.56 -23.07
CA ALA A 51 10.84 5.37 -22.67
C ALA A 51 10.43 4.12 -23.47
N ARG A 52 9.23 4.11 -24.08
CA ARG A 52 8.75 3.00 -24.92
C ARG A 52 9.49 2.85 -26.24
N GLU A 53 10.18 3.90 -26.69
CA GLU A 53 11.02 3.85 -27.89
C GLU A 53 12.41 3.25 -27.60
N LEU A 54 12.72 3.00 -26.33
CA LEU A 54 13.98 2.41 -25.91
C LEU A 54 13.91 0.87 -25.93
N PRO A 55 15.07 0.19 -26.02
CA PRO A 55 15.15 -1.25 -25.76
C PRO A 55 14.56 -1.61 -24.38
N ILE A 56 14.01 -2.82 -24.26
CA ILE A 56 13.30 -3.28 -23.06
C ILE A 56 14.11 -3.05 -21.77
N CYS A 57 15.41 -3.36 -21.79
CA CYS A 57 16.28 -3.15 -20.62
C CYS A 57 16.35 -1.68 -20.21
N SER A 58 16.50 -0.77 -21.16
CA SER A 58 16.57 0.68 -20.91
C SER A 58 15.22 1.23 -20.44
N MET A 59 14.10 0.74 -20.98
CA MET A 59 12.75 1.10 -20.52
C MET A 59 12.53 0.67 -19.06
N LEU A 60 12.94 -0.55 -18.70
CA LEU A 60 12.84 -1.06 -17.33
C LEU A 60 13.70 -0.26 -16.36
N GLU A 61 14.88 0.18 -16.80
CA GLU A 61 15.77 1.01 -16.00
C GLU A 61 15.15 2.38 -15.71
N VAL A 62 14.52 3.00 -16.71
CA VAL A 62 13.76 4.26 -16.52
C VAL A 62 12.61 4.05 -15.53
N LEU A 63 11.82 2.98 -15.67
CA LEU A 63 10.73 2.66 -14.74
C LEU A 63 11.27 2.47 -13.31
N ARG A 64 12.38 1.74 -13.16
CA ARG A 64 13.04 1.51 -11.87
C ARG A 64 13.42 2.83 -11.20
N MET A 65 14.12 3.71 -11.92
CA MET A 65 14.53 5.02 -11.39
C MET A 65 13.32 5.89 -11.00
N MET A 66 12.27 5.91 -11.83
CA MET A 66 11.05 6.66 -11.54
C MET A 66 10.38 6.20 -10.25
N LEU A 67 10.19 4.89 -10.09
CA LEU A 67 9.57 4.31 -8.90
C LEU A 67 10.42 4.54 -7.66
N GLN A 68 11.74 4.35 -7.76
CA GLN A 68 12.65 4.59 -6.64
C GLN A 68 12.61 6.05 -6.16
N ARG A 69 12.65 7.01 -7.09
CA ARG A 69 12.52 8.44 -6.75
C ARG A 69 11.18 8.72 -6.08
N TRP A 70 10.09 8.22 -6.64
CA TRP A 70 8.74 8.42 -6.09
C TRP A 70 8.61 7.89 -4.66
N PHE A 71 9.13 6.68 -4.39
CA PHE A 71 9.11 6.12 -3.04
C PHE A 71 10.01 6.89 -2.07
N PHE A 72 11.17 7.35 -2.54
CA PHE A 72 12.07 8.17 -1.74
C PHE A 72 11.45 9.50 -1.35
N GLU A 73 10.86 10.22 -2.31
CA GLU A 73 10.17 11.49 -2.08
C GLU A 73 9.02 11.32 -1.08
N ARG A 74 8.15 10.32 -1.29
CA ARG A 74 7.04 10.04 -0.36
C ARG A 74 7.50 9.64 1.04
N LYS A 75 8.60 8.90 1.14
CA LYS A 75 9.18 8.57 2.45
C LYS A 75 9.62 9.84 3.16
N ASN A 76 10.32 10.73 2.47
CA ASN A 76 10.77 12.00 3.05
C ASN A 76 9.61 12.93 3.39
N GLU A 77 8.55 12.96 2.58
CA GLU A 77 7.32 13.71 2.89
C GLU A 77 6.64 13.18 4.15
N VAL A 78 6.55 11.86 4.33
CA VAL A 78 6.00 11.24 5.55
C VAL A 78 6.89 11.50 6.75
N ASP A 79 8.22 11.49 6.58
CA ASP A 79 9.15 11.78 7.67
C ASP A 79 9.06 13.24 8.13
N TYR A 80 8.83 14.17 7.19
CA TYR A 80 8.59 15.58 7.46
C TYR A 80 7.20 15.85 8.04
N GLN A 81 6.18 15.14 7.56
CA GLN A 81 4.83 15.22 8.10
C GLN A 81 4.64 14.23 9.23
N MET A 82 4.87 14.69 10.47
CA MET A 82 4.37 14.05 11.69
C MET A 82 2.90 13.66 11.49
N THR A 83 2.66 12.43 11.07
CA THR A 83 1.38 12.07 10.50
C THR A 83 0.41 11.87 11.65
N ASP A 84 -0.70 12.59 11.63
CA ASP A 84 -1.78 12.36 12.57
C ASP A 84 -2.44 11.03 12.24
N PHE A 85 -1.93 9.94 12.83
CA PHE A 85 -2.49 8.61 12.69
C PHE A 85 -4.00 8.63 13.01
N THR A 86 -4.78 7.81 12.30
CA THR A 86 -6.19 7.63 12.63
C THR A 86 -6.35 7.17 14.09
N LYS A 87 -7.47 7.51 14.74
CA LYS A 87 -7.70 7.18 16.17
C LYS A 87 -7.44 5.70 16.48
N THR A 88 -7.80 4.81 15.56
CA THR A 88 -7.53 3.36 15.66
C THR A 88 -6.04 3.04 15.67
N VAL A 89 -5.27 3.59 14.73
CA VAL A 89 -3.82 3.35 14.65
C VAL A 89 -3.10 3.96 15.84
N LYS A 90 -3.51 5.15 16.30
CA LYS A 90 -3.00 5.73 17.57
C LYS A 90 -3.29 4.83 18.77
N GLY A 91 -4.48 4.24 18.83
CA GLY A 91 -4.87 3.31 19.89
C GLY A 91 -3.98 2.07 19.93
N ILE A 92 -3.79 1.44 18.77
CA ILE A 92 -2.90 0.27 18.63
C ILE A 92 -1.47 0.66 19.01
N LEU A 93 -0.96 1.78 18.49
CA LEU A 93 0.41 2.23 18.78
C LEU A 93 0.60 2.50 20.28
N ARG A 94 -0.36 3.15 20.94
CA ARG A 94 -0.33 3.36 22.39
C ARG A 94 -0.29 2.04 23.16
N GLU A 95 -1.14 1.07 22.81
CA GLU A 95 -1.13 -0.24 23.47
C GLU A 95 0.23 -0.93 23.32
N GLN A 96 0.83 -0.88 22.11
CA GLN A 96 2.15 -1.46 21.87
C GLN A 96 3.26 -0.74 22.64
N ILE A 97 3.20 0.60 22.74
CA ILE A 97 4.14 1.38 23.55
C ILE A 97 4.03 0.97 25.02
N GLU A 98 2.82 0.92 25.57
CA GLU A 98 2.63 0.55 26.99
C GLU A 98 3.07 -0.89 27.27
N ARG A 99 2.80 -1.84 26.38
CA ARG A 99 3.35 -3.20 26.47
C ARG A 99 4.88 -3.20 26.42
N SER A 100 5.48 -2.42 25.52
CA SER A 100 6.94 -2.35 25.38
C SER A 100 7.63 -1.82 26.64
N ARG A 101 6.98 -0.93 27.40
CA ARG A 101 7.52 -0.41 28.68
C ARG A 101 7.67 -1.50 29.75
N LEU A 102 6.84 -2.54 29.68
CA LEU A 102 6.88 -3.68 30.59
C LEU A 102 7.92 -4.73 30.18
N MET A 103 8.42 -4.65 28.95
CA MET A 103 9.44 -5.57 28.45
C MET A 103 10.83 -5.19 28.95
N LYS A 104 11.59 -6.17 29.44
CA LYS A 104 13.01 -5.98 29.79
C LYS A 104 13.89 -6.42 28.63
N VAL A 105 14.71 -5.52 28.13
CA VAL A 105 15.69 -5.80 27.06
C VAL A 105 17.08 -5.88 27.66
N ASN A 106 17.67 -7.08 27.62
CA ASN A 106 19.04 -7.33 28.07
C ASN A 106 19.96 -7.53 26.87
N PRO A 107 21.07 -6.79 26.76
CA PRO A 107 22.05 -7.04 25.72
C PRO A 107 22.77 -8.37 26.00
N VAL A 108 22.77 -9.27 25.01
CA VAL A 108 23.55 -10.52 25.05
C VAL A 108 24.92 -10.28 24.41
N ASN A 109 24.96 -9.56 23.29
CA ASN A 109 26.17 -9.01 22.66
C ASN A 109 25.80 -7.86 21.69
N ASN A 110 26.77 -7.31 20.95
CA ASN A 110 26.55 -6.19 20.03
C ASN A 110 25.54 -6.45 18.89
N MET A 111 25.15 -7.70 18.67
CA MET A 111 24.23 -8.12 17.61
C MET A 111 23.01 -8.88 18.13
N LYS A 112 22.94 -9.20 19.42
CA LYS A 112 21.89 -10.03 20.01
C LYS A 112 21.34 -9.42 21.28
N TYR A 113 20.02 -9.39 21.35
CA TYR A 113 19.27 -8.88 22.49
C TYR A 113 18.30 -9.93 22.95
N GLN A 114 18.18 -10.06 24.27
CA GLN A 114 17.18 -10.89 24.90
C GLN A 114 16.05 -9.97 25.39
N VAL A 115 14.83 -10.26 24.97
CA VAL A 115 13.63 -9.51 25.38
C VAL A 115 12.78 -10.41 26.26
N ILE A 116 12.46 -9.93 27.46
CA ILE A 116 11.62 -10.63 28.43
C ILE A 116 10.28 -9.89 28.49
N ASP A 117 9.20 -10.58 28.19
CA ASP A 117 7.82 -10.09 28.25
C ASP A 117 7.01 -10.97 29.22
N GLY A 118 6.92 -10.54 30.47
CA GLY A 118 6.33 -11.33 31.56
C GLY A 118 7.05 -12.66 31.76
N THR A 119 6.38 -13.77 31.46
CA THR A 119 6.93 -15.14 31.52
C THR A 119 7.58 -15.61 30.22
N SER A 120 7.44 -14.86 29.13
CA SER A 120 7.96 -15.21 27.81
C SER A 120 9.32 -14.56 27.55
N GLN A 121 10.20 -15.25 26.85
CA GLN A 121 11.53 -14.76 26.52
C GLN A 121 11.85 -15.00 25.04
N TYR A 122 12.37 -13.95 24.38
CA TYR A 122 12.69 -13.94 22.97
C TYR A 122 14.14 -13.51 22.75
N THR A 123 14.81 -14.09 21.74
CA THR A 123 16.14 -13.67 21.31
C THR A 123 16.04 -12.99 19.95
N LEU A 124 16.40 -11.71 19.88
CA LEU A 124 16.35 -10.91 18.67
C LEU A 124 17.77 -10.65 18.16
N ASN A 125 17.98 -10.86 16.87
CA ASN A 125 19.20 -10.47 16.18
C ASN A 125 19.02 -9.07 15.58
N ARG A 126 20.00 -8.19 15.79
CA ARG A 126 20.07 -6.90 15.11
C ARG A 126 20.43 -7.13 13.65
N VAL A 127 19.49 -6.90 12.74
CA VAL A 127 19.77 -6.87 11.30
C VAL A 127 20.35 -5.49 10.98
N MET A 128 21.65 -5.43 10.73
CA MET A 128 22.26 -4.23 10.14
C MET A 128 21.73 -4.16 8.71
N GLY A 129 20.92 -3.16 8.39
CA GLY A 129 20.54 -2.89 7.01
C GLY A 129 21.81 -2.61 6.22
N THR A 130 22.25 -3.60 5.43
CA THR A 130 23.30 -3.38 4.44
C THR A 130 22.68 -2.54 3.34
N VAL A 131 22.95 -1.24 3.39
CA VAL A 131 22.72 -0.34 2.26
C VAL A 131 23.83 -0.67 1.26
N GLY A 132 23.48 -1.43 0.23
CA GLY A 132 24.25 -1.62 -0.98
C GLY A 132 23.50 -1.01 -2.15
#